data_AF-A0A2N4YPP0-F1
#
_entry.id   AF-A0A2N4YPP0-F1
#
_cell.length_a   1.000
_cell.length_b   1.000
_cell.length_c   1.000
_cell.angle_alpha   90.00
_cell.angle_beta   90.00
_cell.angle_gamma   90.00
#
_symmetry.space_group_name_H-M   'P 1'
#
loop_
_entity.id
_entity.type
_entity.pdbx_description
1 polymer ?
#
loop_
_entity_poly.entity_id
_entity_poly.type
_entity_poly.pdbx_seq_one_letter_code
_entity_poly.pdbx_strand_id
1 'polypeptide(L)'
;MPPINRQFDMVHADEWSMKVAFASSDYRHVDQHFGATPRLVVYGVKADRVTLLRVVEFPVASGHQTEKIAERIHALEDCVTLFCV
;
A
#
# COMPACT_ATOMS: atom_id res chain seq x y z
N MET A 1 2.57 6.38 -38.83
CA MET A 1 2.67 6.11 -37.39
C MET A 1 3.35 4.76 -37.23
N PRO A 2 4.41 4.64 -36.41
CA PRO A 2 4.96 3.32 -36.07
C PRO A 2 3.92 2.50 -35.27
N PRO A 3 3.93 1.17 -35.39
CA PRO A 3 3.06 0.31 -34.59
C PRO A 3 3.42 0.41 -33.11
N ILE A 4 2.40 0.54 -32.25
CA ILE A 4 2.56 0.46 -30.80
C ILE A 4 2.64 -1.02 -30.45
N ASN A 5 3.80 -1.48 -30.00
CA ASN A 5 3.96 -2.84 -29.47
C ASN A 5 3.64 -2.80 -27.96
N ARG A 6 2.60 -3.53 -27.52
CA ARG A 6 2.24 -3.64 -26.10
C ARG A 6 2.69 -5.00 -25.59
N GLN A 7 3.58 -5.00 -24.62
CA GLN A 7 4.01 -6.19 -23.92
C GLN A 7 3.17 -6.34 -22.65
N PHE A 8 2.54 -7.49 -22.48
CA PHE A 8 1.80 -7.86 -21.29
C PHE A 8 2.44 -9.10 -20.70
N ASP A 9 2.90 -9.00 -19.46
CA ASP A 9 3.38 -10.15 -18.71
C ASP A 9 2.23 -10.68 -17.84
N MET A 10 2.09 -12.00 -17.78
CA MET A 10 1.06 -12.64 -16.96
C MET A 10 1.56 -12.70 -15.52
N VAL A 11 0.76 -12.18 -14.58
CA VAL A 11 1.08 -12.30 -13.15
C VAL A 11 1.14 -13.79 -12.80
N HIS A 12 2.28 -14.23 -12.25
CA HIS A 12 2.46 -15.62 -11.85
C HIS A 12 1.46 -16.00 -10.75
N ALA A 13 1.02 -17.26 -10.73
CA ALA A 13 0.01 -17.73 -9.79
C ALA A 13 0.39 -17.53 -8.31
N ASP A 14 1.68 -17.48 -8.02
CA ASP A 14 2.23 -17.28 -6.67
C ASP A 14 2.31 -15.80 -6.24
N GLU A 15 2.13 -14.86 -7.18
CA GLU A 15 2.13 -13.43 -6.90
C GLU A 15 0.73 -12.87 -6.68
N TRP A 16 0.62 -11.78 -5.91
CA TRP A 16 -0.64 -11.06 -5.72
C TRP A 16 -0.85 -10.10 -6.88
N SER A 17 -1.97 -10.25 -7.61
CA SER A 17 -2.28 -9.35 -8.74
C SER A 17 -2.35 -7.88 -8.36
N MET A 18 -2.69 -7.58 -7.10
CA MET A 18 -2.59 -6.23 -6.54
C MET A 18 -2.17 -6.32 -5.07
N LYS A 19 -1.30 -5.42 -4.64
CA LYS A 19 -1.10 -5.10 -3.21
C LYS A 19 -1.70 -3.71 -2.97
N VAL A 20 -2.58 -3.59 -1.98
CA VAL A 20 -3.30 -2.36 -1.66
C VAL A 20 -3.05 -1.98 -0.21
N ALA A 21 -2.63 -0.73 0.01
CA ALA A 21 -2.37 -0.21 1.34
C ALA A 21 -3.56 0.59 1.88
N PHE A 22 -3.75 0.56 3.20
CA PHE A 22 -4.80 1.28 3.92
C PHE A 22 -4.21 1.97 5.15
N ALA A 23 -4.45 3.27 5.28
CA ALA A 23 -4.13 4.04 6.48
C ALA A 23 -5.23 3.85 7.52
N SER A 24 -4.90 3.16 8.62
CA SER A 24 -5.89 2.67 9.59
C SER A 24 -5.37 2.78 11.02
N SER A 25 -6.26 3.04 11.97
CA SER A 25 -5.96 2.96 13.40
C SER A 25 -6.30 1.60 14.03
N ASP A 26 -7.06 0.74 13.34
CA ASP A 26 -7.67 -0.47 13.90
C ASP A 26 -7.66 -1.70 12.98
N TYR A 27 -6.93 -1.63 11.86
CA TYR A 27 -6.82 -2.66 10.82
C TYR A 27 -8.08 -2.90 9.97
N ARG A 28 -9.16 -2.17 10.22
CA ARG A 28 -10.47 -2.42 9.61
C ARG A 28 -11.01 -1.19 8.88
N HIS A 29 -10.85 -0.01 9.47
CA HIS A 29 -11.36 1.25 8.92
C HIS A 29 -10.24 2.07 8.29
N VAL A 30 -10.57 2.78 7.20
CA VAL A 30 -9.71 3.81 6.61
C VAL A 30 -10.06 5.13 7.26
N ASP A 31 -9.34 5.47 8.32
CA ASP A 31 -9.68 6.58 9.23
C ASP A 31 -8.49 7.51 9.48
N GLN A 32 -7.35 7.27 8.83
CA GLN A 32 -6.12 8.01 9.07
C GLN A 32 -5.62 8.74 7.82
N HIS A 33 -5.08 9.93 8.03
CA HIS A 33 -4.32 10.65 7.01
C HIS A 33 -2.95 9.98 6.80
N PHE A 34 -2.48 9.91 5.56
CA PHE A 34 -1.20 9.30 5.22
C PHE A 34 -0.04 9.81 6.09
N GLY A 35 0.14 11.13 6.21
CA GLY A 35 1.27 11.72 6.93
C GLY A 35 1.24 11.53 8.45
N ALA A 36 0.11 11.14 9.03
CA ALA A 36 -0.08 11.01 10.47
C ALA A 36 -0.50 9.61 10.92
N THR A 37 -0.73 8.69 9.98
CA THR A 37 -1.21 7.34 10.33
C THR A 37 -0.23 6.62 11.26
N PRO A 38 -0.73 5.95 12.32
CA PRO A 38 0.09 5.08 13.16
C PRO A 38 0.48 3.80 12.43
N ARG A 39 -0.23 3.40 11.37
CA ARG A 39 0.11 2.22 10.58
C ARG A 39 -0.42 2.25 9.15
N LEU A 40 0.22 1.46 8.30
CA LEU A 40 -0.27 1.08 6.99
C LEU A 40 -0.51 -0.43 6.98
N VAL A 41 -1.69 -0.82 6.51
CA VAL A 41 -2.13 -2.21 6.44
C VAL A 41 -2.20 -2.60 4.97
N VAL A 42 -1.43 -3.60 4.55
CA VAL A 42 -1.29 -3.99 3.15
C VAL A 42 -1.97 -5.34 2.92
N TYR A 43 -2.96 -5.34 2.03
CA TYR A 43 -3.65 -6.54 1.59
C TYR A 43 -3.25 -6.93 0.17
N GLY A 44 -3.07 -8.22 -0.04
CA GLY A 44 -2.97 -8.84 -1.34
C GLY A 44 -4.36 -9.15 -1.86
N VAL A 45 -4.62 -8.80 -3.11
CA VAL A 45 -5.91 -8.99 -3.78
C VAL A 45 -5.71 -9.80 -5.05
N LYS A 46 -6.45 -10.90 -5.15
CA LYS A 46 -6.69 -11.74 -6.33
C LYS A 46 -8.19 -11.72 -6.66
N ALA A 47 -8.55 -12.27 -7.80
CA ALA A 47 -9.94 -12.32 -8.26
C ALA A 47 -10.89 -13.00 -7.25
N ASP A 48 -10.40 -13.97 -6.49
CA ASP A 48 -11.17 -14.83 -5.58
C ASP A 48 -10.72 -14.75 -4.12
N ARG A 49 -9.65 -13.98 -3.83
CA ARG A 49 -9.02 -13.98 -2.51
C ARG A 49 -8.47 -12.62 -2.12
N VAL A 50 -8.68 -12.26 -0.86
CA VAL A 50 -8.01 -11.16 -0.18
C VAL A 50 -7.24 -11.71 1.02
N THR A 51 -6.03 -11.23 1.27
CA THR A 51 -5.23 -11.69 2.43
C THR A 51 -4.38 -10.54 2.96
N LEU A 52 -4.35 -10.38 4.28
CA LEU A 52 -3.43 -9.45 4.93
C LEU A 52 -2.00 -9.94 4.73
N LEU A 53 -1.16 -9.14 4.07
CA LEU A 53 0.23 -9.51 3.77
C LEU A 53 1.22 -8.87 4.73
N ARG A 54 0.99 -7.61 5.08
CA ARG A 54 1.93 -6.82 5.88
C ARG A 54 1.18 -5.77 6.67
N VAL A 55 1.68 -5.50 7.87
CA VAL A 55 1.38 -4.30 8.64
C VAL A 55 2.71 -3.59 8.86
N VAL A 56 2.75 -2.29 8.58
CA VAL A 56 3.87 -1.43 8.96
C VAL A 56 3.37 -0.44 10.00
N GLU A 57 4.00 -0.42 11.17
CA GLU A 57 3.68 0.52 12.24
C GLU A 57 4.71 1.65 12.25
N PHE A 58 4.23 2.86 12.55
CA PHE A 58 5.05 4.05 12.62
C PHE A 58 4.98 4.62 14.04
N PRO A 59 6.09 5.16 14.56
CA PRO A 59 6.05 5.90 15.80
C PRO A 59 5.14 7.12 15.65
N VAL A 60 4.27 7.34 16.64
CA VAL A 60 3.46 8.55 16.74
C VAL A 60 4.39 9.67 17.19
N ALA A 61 4.96 10.37 16.22
CA ALA A 61 5.85 11.49 16.46
C ALA A 61 5.17 12.80 16.06
N SER A 62 5.26 13.81 16.91
CA SER A 62 4.73 15.16 16.64
C SER A 62 5.59 15.92 15.64
N GLY A 63 5.01 16.88 14.91
CA GLY A 63 5.73 17.81 14.02
C GLY A 63 6.02 17.28 12.60
N HIS A 64 6.44 18.18 11.72
CA HIS A 64 6.77 17.88 10.32
C HIS A 64 8.24 17.45 10.23
N GLN A 65 8.48 16.16 9.98
CA GLN A 65 9.82 15.62 9.75
C GLN A 65 9.80 14.87 8.43
N THR A 66 10.73 15.19 7.53
CA THR A 66 10.77 14.62 6.17
C THR A 66 10.96 13.11 6.20
N GLU A 67 11.72 12.61 7.18
CA GLU A 67 12.01 11.20 7.41
C GLU A 67 10.73 10.37 7.61
N LYS A 68 9.73 10.95 8.29
CA LYS A 68 8.43 10.29 8.54
C LYS A 68 7.69 9.96 7.25
N ILE A 69 7.82 10.81 6.24
CA ILE A 69 7.16 10.61 4.95
C ILE A 69 7.93 9.57 4.14
N ALA A 70 9.26 9.61 4.17
CA ALA A 70 10.10 8.64 3.47
C ALA A 70 9.82 7.19 3.93
N GLU A 71 9.74 6.95 5.24
CA GLU A 71 9.40 5.62 5.80
C GLU A 71 8.02 5.13 5.33
N ARG A 72 7.03 6.03 5.29
CA ARG A 72 5.67 5.70 4.84
C ARG A 72 5.60 5.43 3.35
N ILE A 73 6.35 6.18 2.53
CA ILE A 73 6.47 5.91 1.10
C ILE A 73 7.14 4.54 0.88
N HIS A 74 8.19 4.22 1.62
CA HIS A 74 8.84 2.93 1.54
C HIS A 74 7.89 1.78 1.92
N ALA A 75 7.02 1.98 2.91
CA ALA A 75 5.97 1.02 3.26
C ALA A 75 4.91 0.79 2.16
N LEU A 76 4.89 1.61 1.11
CA LEU A 76 4.04 1.44 -0.08
C LEU A 76 4.75 0.72 -1.23
N GLU A 77 5.99 0.27 -1.06
CA GLU A 77 6.69 -0.52 -2.08
C GLU A 77 5.81 -1.70 -2.55
N ASP A 78 5.75 -1.86 -3.87
CA ASP A 78 4.88 -2.78 -4.62
C ASP A 78 3.36 -2.60 -4.46
N CYS A 79 2.90 -1.58 -3.75
CA CYS A 79 1.48 -1.29 -3.64
C CYS A 79 0.99 -0.52 -4.86
N VAL A 80 -0.12 -0.97 -5.46
CA VAL A 80 -0.73 -0.28 -6.61
C VAL A 80 -1.45 1.00 -6.19
N THR A 81 -1.92 1.07 -4.94
CA THR A 81 -2.63 2.23 -4.41
C THR A 81 -2.64 2.25 -2.88
N LEU A 82 -2.97 3.41 -2.33
CA LEU A 82 -3.19 3.67 -0.91
C LEU A 82 -4.56 4.35 -0.72
N PHE A 83 -5.34 3.86 0.24
CA PHE A 83 -6.52 4.56 0.74
C PHE A 83 -6.22 5.22 2.08
N CYS A 84 -6.55 6.51 2.18
CA CYS A 84 -6.46 7.31 3.40
C CYS A 84 -7.55 8.39 3.42
N VAL A 85 -7.74 9.05 4.56
CA VAL A 85 -8.57 10.26 4.69
C VAL A 85 -7.82 11.48 4.16
#